data_AF-A0A452YBP1-F1
#
_entry.id   AF-A0A452YBP1-F1
#
_cell.length_a   1.000
_cell.length_b   1.000
_cell.length_c   1.000
_cell.angle_alpha   90.00
_cell.angle_beta   90.00
_cell.angle_gamma   90.00
#
_symmetry.space_group_name_H-M   'P 1'
#
loop_
_entity.id
_entity.type
_entity.pdbx_description
1 polymer ?
#
loop_
_entity_poly.entity_id
_entity_poly.type
_entity_poly.pdbx_seq_one_letter_code
_entity_poly.pdbx_strand_id
1 'polypeptide(L)' 'MMSDYKVEMVNDGMQEFFVEFRGPTESIYQGGVWKVRVELPDAYPYKSPSIGFINKIYHPNVDEM' A
#
# COMPACT_ATOMS: atom_id res chain seq x y z
N MET A 1 4.51 -10.34 17.19
CA MET A 1 5.29 -9.52 16.23
C MET A 1 4.26 -8.71 15.46
N MET A 2 3.89 -7.53 15.95
CA MET A 2 3.05 -6.60 15.20
C MET A 2 4.00 -5.53 14.68
N SER A 3 4.14 -5.49 13.37
CA SER A 3 4.92 -4.48 12.67
C SER A 3 4.31 -3.09 12.94
N ASP A 4 5.11 -2.03 12.99
CA ASP A 4 4.68 -0.65 13.28
C ASP A 4 3.84 0.01 12.16
N TYR A 5 3.23 -0.77 11.28
CA TYR A 5 2.41 -0.26 10.19
C TYR A 5 1.01 0.11 10.69
N LYS A 6 0.56 1.31 10.35
CA LYS A 6 -0.82 1.73 10.53
C LYS A 6 -1.66 1.12 9.42
N VAL A 7 -2.63 0.29 9.80
CA VAL A 7 -3.54 -0.41 8.88
C VAL A 7 -4.99 0.02 9.16
N GLU A 8 -5.73 0.35 8.11
CA GLU A 8 -7.15 0.72 8.16
C GLU A 8 -7.95 -0.25 7.27
N MET A 9 -8.80 -1.09 7.86
CA MET A 9 -9.60 -2.06 7.12
C MET A 9 -10.76 -1.39 6.41
N VAL A 10 -11.12 -1.89 5.22
CA VAL A 10 -12.28 -1.41 4.47
C VAL A 10 -13.46 -2.37 4.68
N ASN A 11 -14.61 -1.82 5.08
CA ASN A 11 -15.91 -2.51 5.15
C ASN A 11 -15.88 -3.88 5.87
N ASP A 12 -15.61 -3.94 7.17
CA ASP A 12 -15.62 -5.16 8.04
C ASP A 12 -14.93 -6.43 7.46
N GLY A 13 -14.25 -6.30 6.33
CA GLY A 13 -13.74 -7.38 5.50
C GLY A 13 -12.23 -7.38 5.53
N MET A 14 -11.64 -8.56 5.31
CA MET A 14 -10.18 -8.73 5.38
C MET A 14 -9.48 -8.65 4.02
N GLN A 15 -10.24 -8.47 2.94
CA GLN A 15 -9.74 -8.51 1.58
C GLN A 15 -9.22 -7.14 1.11
N GLU A 16 -9.64 -6.05 1.74
CA GLU A 16 -9.25 -4.72 1.36
C GLU A 16 -8.88 -3.88 2.58
N PHE A 17 -7.73 -3.22 2.53
CA PHE A 17 -7.27 -2.34 3.58
C PHE A 17 -6.28 -1.31 3.06
N PHE A 18 -6.09 -0.24 3.83
CA PHE A 18 -5.09 0.78 3.59
C PHE A 18 -3.92 0.67 4.56
N VAL A 19 -2.74 1.01 4.08
CA VAL A 19 -1.52 1.07 4.88
C VAL A 19 -0.84 2.43 4.73
N GLU A 20 -0.37 3.02 5.83
CA GLU A 20 0.54 4.16 5.78
C GLU A 20 1.95 3.67 5.38
N PHE A 21 2.41 4.06 4.20
CA PHE A 21 3.73 3.75 3.68
C PHE A 21 4.65 4.98 3.74
N ARG A 22 5.77 4.84 4.44
CA ARG A 22 6.78 5.89 4.57
C ARG A 22 7.88 5.67 3.55
N GLY A 23 8.24 6.73 2.84
CA GLY A 23 9.31 6.68 1.84
C GLY A 23 10.63 6.21 2.44
N PRO A 24 11.38 5.33 1.75
CA PRO A 24 12.65 4.82 2.25
C PRO A 24 13.66 5.94 2.53
N THR A 25 14.44 5.80 3.61
CA THR A 25 15.60 6.64 3.84
C THR A 25 16.62 6.46 2.71
N GLU A 26 17.42 7.49 2.45
CA GLU A 26 18.45 7.51 1.41
C GLU A 26 17.89 7.35 -0.01
N SER A 27 16.62 7.71 -0.21
CA SER A 27 15.96 7.77 -1.51
C SER A 27 15.35 9.16 -1.77
N ILE A 28 15.01 9.45 -3.02
CA ILE A 28 14.27 10.68 -3.38
C ILE A 28 12.87 10.76 -2.75
N TYR A 29 12.37 9.64 -2.22
CA TYR A 29 11.08 9.53 -1.56
C TYR A 29 11.17 9.75 -0.05
N GLN A 30 12.38 9.91 0.51
CA GLN A 30 12.60 10.06 1.95
C GLN A 30 11.74 11.20 2.52
N GLY A 31 11.07 10.91 3.64
CA GLY A 31 10.17 11.85 4.31
C GLY A 31 8.77 11.94 3.70
N GLY A 32 8.55 11.37 2.51
CA GLY A 32 7.23 11.22 1.92
C GLY A 32 6.37 10.19 2.66
N VAL A 33 5.06 10.40 2.62
CA VAL A 33 4.06 9.50 3.21
C VAL A 33 2.97 9.26 2.19
N TRP A 34 2.66 7.99 1.95
CA TRP A 34 1.61 7.57 1.04
C TRP A 34 0.60 6.66 1.73
N LYS A 35 -0.67 6.81 1.36
CA LYS A 35 -1.71 5.84 1.67
C LYS A 35 -1.74 4.81 0.55
N VAL A 36 -1.44 3.57 0.87
CA VAL A 36 -1.42 2.46 -0.08
C VAL A 36 -2.66 1.61 0.13
N ARG A 37 -3.44 1.39 -0.93
CA ARG A 37 -4.55 0.44 -0.96
C ARG A 37 -4.00 -0.94 -1.30
N VAL A 38 -4.39 -1.92 -0.50
CA VAL A 38 -4.08 -3.32 -0.69
C VAL A 38 -5.37 -4.08 -0.91
N GLU A 39 -5.44 -4.81 -2.01
CA GLU A 39 -6.56 -5.69 -2.31
C GLU A 39 -6.05 -7.13 -2.45
N LEU A 40 -6.59 -8.03 -1.63
CA LEU A 40 -6.33 -9.45 -1.68
C LEU A 40 -7.36 -10.11 -2.60
N PRO A 41 -6.94 -10.79 -3.68
CA PRO A 41 -7.86 -11.56 -4.49
C PRO A 41 -8.35 -12.80 -3.72
N ASP A 42 -9.49 -13.36 -4.11
CA ASP A 42 -10.04 -14.59 -3.51
C ASP A 42 -9.05 -15.78 -3.54
N ALA A 43 -8.18 -15.80 -4.53
CA ALA A 43 -7.16 -16.84 -4.71
C ALA A 43 -5.84 -16.55 -3.96
N TYR A 44 -5.76 -15.52 -3.12
CA TYR A 44 -4.60 -15.29 -2.26
C TYR A 44 -4.41 -16.49 -1.30
N PRO A 45 -3.18 -17.00 -1.09
CA PRO A 45 -1.88 -16.46 -1.50
C PRO A 45 -1.35 -16.96 -2.86
N TYR A 46 -2.13 -17.75 -3.62
CA TYR A 46 -1.71 -18.25 -4.93
C TYR A 46 -1.71 -17.17 -6.03
N LYS A 47 -2.54 -16.14 -5.87
CA LYS A 47 -2.44 -14.88 -6.63
C LYS A 47 -1.92 -13.77 -5.72
N SER A 48 -1.10 -12.89 -6.28
CA SER A 48 -0.52 -11.74 -5.58
C SER A 48 -1.60 -10.72 -5.17
N PRO A 49 -1.37 -9.94 -4.10
CA PRO A 49 -2.20 -8.78 -3.81
C PRO A 49 -2.02 -7.71 -4.90
N SER A 50 -3.05 -6.88 -5.07
CA SER A 50 -2.96 -5.66 -5.88
C SER A 50 -2.62 -4.48 -4.97
N ILE A 51 -1.70 -3.62 -5.42
CA ILE A 51 -1.16 -2.50 -4.65
C ILE A 51 -1.37 -1.21 -5.44
N GLY A 52 -2.04 -0.23 -4.83
CA GLY A 52 -2.30 1.08 -5.42
C GLY A 52 -1.92 2.22 -4.48
N PHE A 53 -1.22 3.23 -4.99
CA PHE A 53 -0.95 4.47 -4.25
C PHE A 53 -2.17 5.39 -4.37
N ILE A 54 -2.81 5.75 -3.25
CA ILE A 54 -4.01 6.60 -3.24
C ILE A 54 -3.68 8.07 -3.48
N ASN A 55 -2.56 8.54 -2.95
CA ASN A 55 -2.01 9.86 -3.27
C ASN A 55 -0.85 9.71 -4.25
N LYS A 56 -0.70 10.74 -5.11
CA LYS A 56 0.24 10.73 -6.23
C LYS A 56 1.67 10.39 -5.81
N ILE A 57 2.31 9.56 -6.62
CA ILE A 57 3.74 9.25 -6.55
C ILE A 57 4.30 9.29 -7.96
N TYR A 58 5.47 9.91 -8.13
CA TYR A 58 6.22 9.88 -9.38
C TYR A 58 7.21 8.73 -9.32
N HIS A 59 6.89 7.60 -9.94
CA HIS A 59 7.79 6.44 -10.00
C HIS A 59 7.65 5.74 -11.36
N PRO A 60 8.73 5.34 -12.06
CA PRO A 60 8.65 4.76 -13.41
C PRO A 60 7.76 3.52 -13.53
N ASN A 61 7.52 2.82 -12.42
CA ASN A 61 6.71 1.60 -12.36
C ASN A 61 5.33 1.80 -11.71
N VAL A 62 4.94 3.04 -11.42
CA VAL A 62 3.62 3.35 -10.86
C VAL A 62 2.90 4.27 -11.84
N ASP A 63 1.67 3.90 -12.18
CA ASP A 63 0.81 4.69 -13.05
C ASP A 63 0.38 6.00 -12.35
N GLU A 64 0.21 7.09 -13.10
CA GLU A 64 -0.08 8.43 -12.56
C GLU A 64 -1.59 8.72 -12.38
N MET A 65 -2.48 7.74 -12.61
CA MET A 65 -3.95 7.91 -12.54
C MET A 65 -4.46 8.67 -11.31
#